data_AF-A0A316JPR9-F1
#
_entry.id   AF-A0A316JPR9-F1
#
_cell.length_a   1.000
_cell.length_b   1.000
_cell.length_c   1.000
_cell.angle_alpha   90.00
_cell.angle_beta   90.00
_cell.angle_gamma   90.00
#
_symmetry.space_group_name_H-M   'P 1'
#
loop_
_entity.id
_entity.type
_entity.pdbx_description
1 polymer ?
#
loop_
_entity_poly.entity_id
_entity_poly.type
_entity_poly.pdbx_seq_one_letter_code
_entity_poly.pdbx_strand_id
1 'polypeptide(L)'
;MTDQGPTAKPLGEMPAWEYRVIHINVDNNNPPAPPDPKVASERMGGKLSPEFISREFPQQYGPEQQAKAKAAPKHPAEQLQHFLNLLGKEGWELTTTTQVGQLLMFFFKRPLRPLPKQIAAAESKKDP
;
A
#
# COMPACT_ATOMS: atom_id res chain seq x y z
N MET A 1 27.13 31.67 -46.18
CA MET A 1 26.07 31.76 -45.16
C MET A 1 25.12 30.59 -45.40
N THR A 2 25.38 29.45 -44.78
CA THR A 2 24.52 28.27 -44.84
C THR A 2 23.69 28.25 -43.56
N ASP A 3 22.40 28.40 -43.77
CA ASP A 3 21.33 28.40 -42.78
C ASP A 3 21.32 27.05 -42.02
N GLN A 4 21.65 27.08 -40.72
CA GLN A 4 21.45 25.92 -39.86
C GLN A 4 20.01 25.95 -39.37
N GLY A 5 19.19 25.04 -39.91
CA GLY A 5 17.84 24.78 -39.40
C GLY A 5 17.86 24.44 -37.91
N PRO A 6 16.74 24.64 -37.20
CA PRO A 6 16.72 24.55 -35.74
C PRO A 6 17.03 23.11 -35.31
N THR A 7 18.14 22.95 -34.59
CA THR A 7 18.47 21.75 -33.84
C THR A 7 17.29 21.37 -32.95
N ALA A 8 16.60 20.29 -33.30
CA ALA A 8 15.64 19.65 -32.41
C ALA A 8 16.39 19.25 -31.14
N LYS A 9 16.11 19.94 -30.02
CA LYS A 9 16.50 19.49 -28.69
C LYS A 9 16.07 18.02 -28.53
N PRO A 10 16.91 17.12 -27.99
CA PRO A 10 16.41 15.83 -27.58
C PRO A 10 15.27 16.10 -26.60
N LEU A 11 14.05 15.65 -26.95
CA LEU A 11 12.93 15.59 -26.01
C LEU A 11 13.46 14.78 -24.83
N GLY A 12 13.78 15.48 -23.72
CA GLY A 12 14.27 14.83 -22.51
C GLY A 12 13.34 13.69 -22.17
N GLU A 13 13.91 12.51 -21.92
CA GLU A 13 13.17 11.29 -21.60
C GLU A 13 12.06 11.62 -20.62
N MET A 14 10.80 11.56 -21.08
CA MET A 14 9.68 11.79 -20.18
C MET A 14 9.76 10.72 -19.09
N PRO A 15 9.71 11.10 -17.80
CA PRO A 15 9.80 10.14 -16.73
C PRO A 15 8.68 9.12 -16.88
N ALA A 16 9.04 7.84 -16.94
CA ALA A 16 8.07 6.77 -16.86
C ALA A 16 7.45 6.78 -15.45
N TRP A 17 6.14 6.65 -15.34
CA TRP A 17 5.42 6.76 -14.06
C TRP A 17 4.98 5.39 -13.57
N GLU A 18 5.17 5.15 -12.28
CA GLU A 18 4.54 4.07 -11.53
C GLU A 18 3.27 4.64 -10.88
N TYR A 19 2.16 3.91 -10.93
CA TYR A 19 0.88 4.32 -10.33
C TYR A 19 0.45 3.37 -9.23
N ARG A 20 -0.13 3.92 -8.16
CA ARG A 20 -0.69 3.15 -7.05
C ARG A 20 -2.08 3.69 -6.71
N VAL A 21 -3.02 2.79 -6.50
CA VAL A 21 -4.40 3.11 -6.15
C VAL A 21 -4.69 2.52 -4.78
N ILE A 22 -5.22 3.34 -3.88
CA ILE A 22 -5.75 2.88 -2.59
C ILE A 22 -7.24 3.27 -2.51
N HIS A 23 -8.03 2.41 -1.90
CA HIS A 23 -9.43 2.70 -1.57
C HIS A 23 -9.57 2.82 -0.04
N ILE A 24 -10.48 3.68 0.40
CA ILE A 24 -10.86 3.76 1.81
C ILE A 24 -12.32 3.34 1.93
N ASN A 25 -12.57 2.36 2.80
CA ASN A 25 -13.90 2.07 3.28
C ASN A 25 -14.21 3.07 4.40
N VAL A 26 -15.06 4.05 4.10
CA VAL A 26 -15.53 5.06 5.08
C VAL A 26 -16.81 4.54 5.78
N ASP A 27 -17.00 3.22 5.83
CA ASP A 27 -18.11 2.60 6.52
C ASP A 27 -17.90 2.70 8.04
N ASN A 28 -18.21 3.88 8.58
CA ASN A 28 -18.18 4.15 10.02
C ASN A 28 -19.27 3.35 10.78
N ASN A 29 -20.18 2.70 10.05
CA ASN A 29 -21.32 1.97 10.60
C ASN A 29 -20.98 0.55 11.06
N ASN A 30 -19.82 -0.01 10.66
CA ASN A 30 -19.43 -1.33 11.11
C ASN A 30 -17.89 -1.40 11.23
N PRO A 31 -17.30 -0.82 12.29
CA PRO A 31 -15.90 -1.06 12.59
C PRO A 31 -15.66 -2.59 12.57
N PRO A 32 -14.54 -3.07 12.01
CA PRO A 32 -14.26 -4.49 11.97
C PRO A 32 -14.40 -5.04 13.39
N ALA A 33 -15.39 -5.91 13.56
CA ALA A 33 -15.71 -6.44 14.87
C ALA A 33 -14.46 -7.09 15.46
N PRO A 34 -14.24 -6.96 16.78
CA PRO A 34 -13.19 -7.69 17.46
C PRO A 34 -13.20 -9.16 17.03
N PRO A 35 -12.04 -9.78 16.79
CA PRO A 35 -11.99 -11.22 16.54
C PRO A 35 -12.61 -11.95 17.74
N ASP A 36 -13.71 -12.66 17.47
CA ASP A 36 -14.46 -13.43 18.48
C ASP A 36 -14.25 -14.94 18.25
N PRO A 37 -13.74 -15.70 19.25
CA PRO A 37 -13.57 -17.14 19.16
C PRO A 37 -14.88 -17.89 18.87
N LYS A 38 -16.03 -17.38 19.32
CA LYS A 38 -17.35 -17.98 19.07
C LYS A 38 -17.71 -17.87 17.59
N VAL A 39 -17.55 -16.68 17.01
CA VAL A 39 -17.80 -16.46 15.57
C VAL A 39 -16.84 -17.30 14.73
N ALA A 40 -15.58 -17.46 15.15
CA ALA A 40 -14.62 -18.32 14.48
C ALA A 40 -15.00 -19.80 14.56
N SER A 41 -15.43 -20.27 15.74
CA SER A 41 -15.95 -21.63 15.96
C SER A 41 -17.15 -21.91 15.05
N GLU A 42 -18.13 -21.00 15.00
CA GLU A 42 -19.31 -21.11 14.15
C GLU A 42 -18.95 -21.17 12.66
N ARG A 43 -18.01 -20.34 12.20
CA ARG A 43 -17.51 -20.36 10.81
C ARG A 43 -16.81 -21.67 10.46
N MET A 44 -16.19 -22.33 11.44
CA MET A 44 -15.59 -23.66 11.29
C MET A 44 -16.60 -24.80 11.49
N GLY A 45 -17.91 -24.49 11.52
CA GLY A 45 -18.99 -25.45 11.70
C GLY A 45 -19.04 -26.06 13.10
N GLY A 46 -18.54 -25.36 14.11
CA GLY A 46 -18.48 -25.84 15.51
C GLY A 46 -17.47 -26.96 15.76
N LYS A 47 -16.62 -27.28 14.79
CA LYS A 47 -15.62 -28.36 14.89
C LYS A 47 -14.52 -28.07 15.90
N LEU A 48 -14.21 -26.79 16.11
CA LEU A 48 -13.25 -26.33 17.11
C LEU A 48 -14.00 -25.45 18.10
N SER A 49 -13.92 -25.79 19.39
CA SER A 49 -14.62 -25.01 20.41
C SER A 49 -14.01 -23.61 20.54
N PRO A 50 -14.79 -22.59 20.94
CA PRO A 50 -14.28 -21.24 21.19
C PRO A 50 -13.08 -21.22 22.14
N GLU A 51 -13.08 -22.10 23.15
CA GLU A 51 -12.01 -22.24 24.13
C GLU A 51 -10.73 -22.80 23.50
N PHE A 52 -10.88 -23.79 22.60
CA PHE A 52 -9.75 -24.34 21.84
C PHE A 52 -9.13 -23.27 20.93
N ILE A 53 -9.94 -22.51 20.21
CA ILE A 53 -9.48 -21.44 19.31
C ILE A 53 -8.75 -20.35 20.09
N SER A 54 -9.29 -19.92 21.24
CA SER A 54 -8.65 -18.91 22.08
C SER A 54 -7.29 -19.38 22.60
N ARG A 55 -7.17 -20.66 22.94
CA ARG A 55 -5.93 -21.27 23.44
C ARG A 55 -4.86 -21.47 22.37
N GLU A 56 -5.24 -21.91 21.17
CA GLU A 56 -4.29 -22.16 20.08
C GLU A 56 -3.87 -20.86 19.36
N PHE A 57 -4.73 -19.84 19.37
CA PHE A 57 -4.47 -18.54 18.74
C PHE A 57 -4.53 -17.37 19.74
N PRO A 58 -3.72 -17.40 20.82
CA PRO A 58 -3.76 -16.38 21.87
C PRO A 58 -3.32 -15.01 21.36
N GLN A 59 -2.55 -14.94 20.27
CA GLN A 59 -2.19 -13.67 19.63
C GLN A 59 -3.40 -12.98 18.96
N GLN A 60 -4.40 -13.74 18.54
CA GLN A 60 -5.60 -13.20 17.85
C GLN A 60 -6.76 -13.01 18.81
N TYR A 61 -6.92 -13.88 19.80
CA TYR A 61 -8.08 -13.91 20.69
C TYR A 61 -7.76 -13.69 22.17
N GLY A 62 -6.49 -13.50 22.51
CA GLY A 62 -6.05 -13.34 23.89
C GLY A 62 -6.52 -12.04 24.55
N PRO A 63 -6.38 -11.93 25.88
CA PRO A 63 -6.87 -10.81 26.67
C PRO A 63 -6.28 -9.46 26.23
N GLU A 64 -5.03 -9.42 25.78
CA GLU A 64 -4.42 -8.20 25.23
C GLU A 64 -5.07 -7.74 23.93
N GLN A 65 -5.41 -8.68 23.05
CA GLN A 65 -6.04 -8.39 21.76
C GLN A 65 -7.49 -7.98 21.95
N GLN A 66 -8.21 -8.61 22.88
CA GLN A 66 -9.54 -8.19 23.30
C GLN A 66 -9.53 -6.82 23.99
N ALA A 67 -8.50 -6.51 24.79
CA ALA A 67 -8.33 -5.17 25.38
C ALA A 67 -8.06 -4.10 24.32
N LYS A 68 -7.23 -4.40 23.31
CA LYS A 68 -6.99 -3.53 22.15
C LYS A 68 -8.23 -3.35 21.28
N ALA A 69 -9.07 -4.37 21.16
CA ALA A 69 -10.32 -4.30 20.41
C ALA A 69 -11.44 -3.58 21.17
N LYS A 70 -11.34 -3.48 22.51
CA LYS A 70 -12.19 -2.64 23.37
C LYS A 70 -11.71 -1.19 23.45
N ALA A 71 -10.43 -0.93 23.15
CA ALA A 71 -9.95 0.43 22.95
C ALA A 71 -10.65 1.01 21.72
N ALA A 72 -11.05 2.29 21.82
CA ALA A 72 -11.86 2.95 20.80
C ALA A 72 -11.33 2.67 19.39
N PRO A 73 -12.21 2.37 18.41
CA PRO A 73 -11.78 2.11 17.05
C PRO A 73 -10.93 3.30 16.58
N LYS A 74 -9.71 3.01 16.09
CA LYS A 74 -8.82 4.04 15.54
C LYS A 74 -9.62 4.86 14.53
N HIS A 75 -9.63 6.17 14.72
CA HIS A 75 -10.37 7.05 13.82
C HIS A 75 -9.85 6.83 12.39
N PRO A 76 -10.74 6.65 11.38
CA PRO A 76 -10.31 6.35 10.00
C PRO A 76 -9.28 7.34 9.44
N ALA A 77 -9.33 8.60 9.86
CA ALA A 77 -8.36 9.62 9.47
C ALA A 77 -6.95 9.37 10.02
N GLU A 78 -6.78 8.80 11.23
CA GLU A 78 -5.46 8.48 11.79
C GLU A 78 -4.81 7.33 11.01
N GLN A 79 -5.60 6.32 10.65
CA GLN A 79 -5.14 5.23 9.81
C GLN A 79 -4.71 5.77 8.44
N LEU A 80 -5.54 6.61 7.82
CA LEU A 80 -5.20 7.25 6.55
C LEU A 80 -3.93 8.07 6.66
N GLN A 81 -3.79 8.90 7.70
CA GLN A 81 -2.61 9.71 7.93
C GLN A 81 -1.34 8.86 8.00
N HIS A 82 -1.38 7.72 8.69
CA HIS A 82 -0.26 6.79 8.73
C HIS A 82 0.12 6.27 7.33
N PHE A 83 -0.87 5.84 6.54
CA PHE A 83 -0.64 5.36 5.18
C PHE A 83 -0.11 6.45 4.25
N LEU A 84 -0.68 7.66 4.29
CA LEU A 84 -0.22 8.78 3.47
C LEU A 84 1.24 9.14 3.78
N ASN A 85 1.61 9.14 5.06
CA ASN A 85 3.00 9.40 5.47
C ASN A 85 3.97 8.29 5.01
N LEU A 86 3.54 7.03 5.04
CA LEU A 86 4.34 5.92 4.51
C LEU A 86 4.55 6.07 2.99
N LEU A 87 3.48 6.37 2.25
CA LEU A 87 3.54 6.59 0.81
C LEU A 87 4.43 7.78 0.45
N GLY A 88 4.33 8.89 1.19
CA GLY A 88 5.21 10.04 1.00
C GLY A 88 6.69 9.71 1.20
N LYS A 89 7.04 8.88 2.20
CA LYS A 89 8.42 8.40 2.41
C LYS A 89 8.93 7.53 1.26
N GLU A 90 8.05 6.76 0.64
CA GLU A 90 8.36 5.98 -0.55
C GLU A 90 8.44 6.85 -1.82
N GLY A 91 8.15 8.14 -1.75
CA GLY A 91 8.18 9.06 -2.89
C GLY A 91 6.91 9.04 -3.75
N TRP A 92 5.81 8.47 -3.25
CA TRP A 92 4.51 8.56 -3.91
C TRP A 92 3.92 9.95 -3.72
N GLU A 93 3.41 10.51 -4.82
CA GLU A 93 2.72 11.79 -4.86
C GLU A 93 1.23 11.55 -5.07
N LEU A 94 0.38 12.13 -4.22
CA LEU A 94 -1.07 12.09 -4.40
C LEU A 94 -1.47 12.96 -5.59
N THR A 95 -2.05 12.34 -6.61
CA THR A 95 -2.50 13.02 -7.84
C THR A 95 -3.93 13.49 -7.75
N THR A 96 -4.85 12.62 -7.33
CA THR A 96 -6.26 12.96 -7.23
C THR A 96 -7.00 12.02 -6.28
N THR A 97 -8.13 12.49 -5.78
CA THR A 97 -9.09 11.73 -5.00
C THR A 97 -10.41 11.71 -5.76
N THR A 98 -10.95 10.53 -6.03
CA THR A 98 -12.21 10.40 -6.77
C THR A 98 -13.08 9.34 -6.14
N GLN A 99 -14.36 9.63 -6.03
CA GLN A 99 -15.34 8.64 -5.60
C GLN A 99 -15.78 7.81 -6.80
N VAL A 100 -15.58 6.50 -6.73
CA VAL A 100 -16.03 5.54 -7.74
C VAL A 100 -17.09 4.67 -7.09
N GLY A 101 -18.37 4.97 -7.35
CA GLY A 101 -19.50 4.37 -6.64
C GLY A 101 -19.53 4.81 -5.17
N GLN A 102 -19.44 3.85 -4.24
CA GLN A 102 -19.38 4.11 -2.80
C GLN A 102 -17.94 4.17 -2.26
N LEU A 103 -16.94 3.87 -3.09
CA LEU A 103 -15.55 3.76 -2.68
C LEU A 103 -14.81 5.08 -2.95
N LEU A 104 -14.15 5.61 -1.93
CA LEU A 104 -13.27 6.76 -2.07
C LEU A 104 -11.88 6.27 -2.50
N MET A 105 -11.50 6.59 -3.74
CA MET A 105 -10.23 6.22 -4.35
C MET A 105 -9.21 7.35 -4.26
N PHE A 106 -7.97 7.01 -3.97
CA PHE A 106 -6.83 7.91 -3.99
C PHE A 106 -5.81 7.38 -5.00
N PHE A 107 -5.43 8.23 -5.94
CA PHE A 107 -4.50 7.88 -7.02
C PHE A 107 -3.16 8.53 -6.77
N PHE A 108 -2.12 7.72 -6.70
CA PHE A 108 -0.74 8.16 -6.51
C PHE A 108 0.09 7.86 -7.75
N LYS A 109 1.11 8.69 -7.96
CA LYS A 109 2.14 8.46 -8.96
C LYS A 109 3.53 8.61 -8.34
N ARG A 110 4.53 7.97 -8.92
CA ARG A 110 5.95 8.17 -8.61
C ARG A 110 6.79 8.00 -9.88
N PRO A 111 7.88 8.75 -10.08
CA PRO A 111 8.80 8.49 -11.18
C PRO A 111 9.44 7.11 -11.01
N LEU A 112 9.43 6.29 -12.06
CA LEU A 112 10.24 5.09 -12.13
C LEU A 112 11.71 5.52 -12.12
N ARG A 113 12.42 5.21 -11.03
CA ARG A 113 13.87 5.38 -11.00
C ARG A 113 14.47 4.36 -11.96
N PRO A 114 15.20 4.79 -13.01
CA PRO A 114 15.92 3.83 -13.84
C PRO A 114 16.86 3.04 -12.94
N LEU A 115 16.79 1.71 -13.04
CA LEU A 115 17.76 0.83 -12.39
C LEU A 115 19.16 1.33 -12.79
N PRO A 116 20.10 1.48 -11.83
CA PRO A 116 21.48 1.78 -12.19
C PRO A 116 21.92 0.73 -13.21
N LYS A 117 22.31 1.15 -14.42
CA LYS A 117 22.99 0.27 -15.36
C LYS A 117 24.22 -0.23 -14.60
N GLN A 118 24.19 -1.49 -14.16
CA GLN A 118 25.40 -2.12 -13.64
C GLN A 118 26.48 -1.91 -14.69
N ILE A 119 27.55 -1.27 -14.25
CA ILE A 119 28.66 -0.85 -15.08
C ILE A 119 29.16 -2.12 -15.79
N ALA A 120 28.92 -2.23 -17.09
CA ALA A 120 29.61 -3.18 -17.95
C ALA A 120 31.07 -2.73 -18.08
N ALA A 121 31.81 -2.84 -16.99
CA ALA A 121 33.25 -2.69 -16.92
C ALA A 121 33.79 -3.96 -16.28
N ALA A 122 33.83 -5.03 -17.08
CA ALA A 122 34.85 -6.04 -16.95
C ALA A 122 35.13 -6.60 -18.35
N GLU A 123 36.17 -6.03 -18.96
CA GLU A 123 37.17 -6.81 -19.70
C GLU A 123 36.71 -7.54 -20.97
N SER A 124 36.93 -6.90 -22.12
CA SER A 124 37.49 -7.57 -23.31
C SER A 124 38.11 -6.52 -24.23
N LYS A 125 39.02 -5.71 -23.66
CA LYS A 125 40.08 -5.08 -24.44
C LYS A 125 41.20 -6.11 -24.50
N LYS A 126 41.18 -6.96 -25.54
CA LYS A 126 42.34 -7.74 -25.95
C LYS A 126 42.30 -7.84 -27.47
N ASP A 127 42.72 -6.73 -28.10
CA ASP A 127 43.11 -6.70 -29.50
C ASP A 127 44.26 -7.71 -29.73
N PRO A 128 44.24 -8.50 -30.83
CA PRO A 128 45.41 -9.23 -31.32
C PRO A 128 46.41 -8.31 -32.03
#